data_AF-A0A410PT54-F1
#
_entry.id   AF-A0A410PT54-F1
#
_cell.length_a   1.000
_cell.length_b   1.000
_cell.length_c   1.000
_cell.angle_alpha   90.00
_cell.angle_beta   90.00
_cell.angle_gamma   90.00
#
_symmetry.space_group_name_H-M   'P 1'
#
loop_
_entity.id
_entity.type
_entity.pdbx_description
1 polymer ?
#
loop_
_entity_poly.entity_id
_entity_poly.type
_entity_poly.pdbx_seq_one_letter_code
_entity_poly.pdbx_strand_id
1 'polypeptide(L)'
;MGNVRENNCTSVPNNKNVDERTKEILKILPGGDCGGYGGCQCESCQACAIAIAQGASIALCPACSQEKVSALAELMGAEPVTIQEKVAFIRCAGDAAGKKRLEGCSDCEEAKKKGFLKGECSFGCIGLGSCIERCKFDAMSLVDGTVKIDKEKCNGCQACLGMCPQEIIVMVPREATNFIPCASQNDEETTRKICGSGCIGCGDCEEVCPENAIAIIDNCAVIDYDKCVGCIACAVKCRKKIIVDELHDLTKLKENIAFVRCRGGKKANAKFKALGVETCADASKIRNEAMDLCQVGCIGLGDCTKVCRYDAITIADGTAKIDPEKCVGCLDCVTACPNDLIVEVPYAGGKLVACASTYDCDEKLRVCGEGCIGCGDCASNCPNGAITIKDLHAVVNGELCENCSVCSYMCSRTALVELVVPEANYLQRKAMGI
;
A
#
# COMPACT_ATOMS: atom_id res chain seq x y z
N MET A 1 -5.87 -1.26 28.11
CA MET A 1 -7.34 -1.24 28.20
C MET A 1 -7.75 -0.33 29.36
N GLY A 2 -7.75 0.99 29.13
CA GLY A 2 -8.26 1.96 30.09
C GLY A 2 -9.80 2.00 30.02
N ASN A 3 -10.44 2.24 31.16
CA ASN A 3 -11.90 2.23 31.34
C ASN A 3 -12.67 3.05 30.29
N VAL A 4 -13.39 2.38 29.38
CA VAL A 4 -14.35 2.99 28.42
C VAL A 4 -15.77 3.15 29.03
N ARG A 5 -15.90 3.07 30.36
CA ARG A 5 -17.22 2.96 31.03
C ARG A 5 -17.91 4.28 31.41
N GLU A 6 -17.39 5.46 31.06
CA GLU A 6 -17.90 6.73 31.64
C GLU A 6 -18.46 7.79 30.66
N ASN A 7 -18.51 7.55 29.34
CA ASN A 7 -18.97 8.56 28.36
C ASN A 7 -20.17 8.08 27.52
N ASN A 8 -21.32 7.81 28.15
CA ASN A 8 -22.52 7.38 27.44
C ASN A 8 -23.77 8.15 27.90
N CYS A 9 -24.60 8.61 26.97
CA CYS A 9 -25.93 9.14 27.26
C CYS A 9 -26.82 8.21 28.11
N THR A 10 -26.64 6.89 28.06
CA THR A 10 -27.46 5.92 28.80
C THR A 10 -27.13 5.82 30.29
N SER A 11 -26.07 6.48 30.79
CA SER A 11 -25.71 6.47 32.21
C SER A 11 -26.37 7.59 33.03
N VAL A 12 -27.18 8.43 32.39
CA VAL A 12 -27.80 9.61 33.01
C VAL A 12 -29.32 9.41 33.13
N PRO A 13 -29.98 9.83 34.24
CA PRO A 13 -31.42 9.68 34.43
C PRO A 13 -32.24 10.29 33.28
N ASN A 14 -33.32 9.59 32.89
CA ASN A 14 -34.20 9.91 31.76
C ASN A 14 -35.13 11.12 32.03
N ASN A 15 -34.57 12.23 32.50
CA ASN A 15 -35.31 13.47 32.71
C ASN A 15 -35.22 14.32 31.43
N LYS A 16 -36.34 14.39 30.71
CA LYS A 16 -36.47 15.13 29.43
C LYS A 16 -36.67 16.64 29.60
N ASN A 17 -36.57 17.18 30.82
CA ASN A 17 -36.75 18.61 31.04
C ASN A 17 -35.63 19.41 30.39
N VAL A 18 -36.03 20.31 29.49
CA VAL A 18 -35.15 21.29 28.85
C VAL A 18 -35.11 22.53 29.72
N ASP A 19 -34.01 22.75 30.41
CA ASP A 19 -33.74 24.01 31.12
C ASP A 19 -32.96 24.99 30.23
N GLU A 20 -32.75 26.21 30.73
CA GLU A 20 -32.03 27.25 29.96
C GLU A 20 -30.59 26.85 29.66
N ARG A 21 -29.96 26.15 30.60
CA ARG A 21 -28.59 25.62 30.47
C ARG A 21 -28.46 24.63 29.31
N THR A 22 -29.44 23.74 29.16
CA THR A 22 -29.52 22.78 28.04
C THR A 22 -29.53 23.51 26.68
N LYS A 23 -30.26 24.62 26.56
CA LYS A 23 -30.31 25.40 25.32
C LYS A 23 -28.97 26.06 25.00
N GLU A 24 -28.25 26.52 26.01
CA GLU A 24 -26.91 27.12 25.84
C GLU A 24 -25.89 26.06 25.41
N ILE A 25 -25.88 24.89 26.03
CA ILE A 25 -25.05 23.75 25.63
C ILE A 25 -25.33 23.36 24.17
N LEU A 26 -26.60 23.27 23.78
CA LEU A 26 -27.00 22.88 22.43
C LEU A 26 -26.47 23.85 21.35
N LYS A 27 -26.35 25.15 21.66
CA LYS A 27 -25.76 26.15 20.74
C LYS A 27 -24.25 25.96 20.55
N ILE A 28 -23.55 25.42 21.55
CA ILE A 28 -22.10 25.18 21.49
C ILE A 28 -21.79 23.89 20.75
N LEU A 29 -22.65 22.87 20.86
CA LEU A 29 -22.49 21.60 20.17
C LEU A 29 -22.30 21.75 18.64
N PRO A 30 -21.67 20.78 17.96
CA PRO A 30 -21.35 20.87 16.53
C PRO A 30 -22.53 20.98 15.57
N GLY A 31 -23.77 20.72 16.01
CA GLY A 31 -24.99 21.03 15.23
C GLY A 31 -25.19 20.19 13.96
N GLY A 32 -24.36 19.17 13.72
CA GLY A 32 -24.32 18.43 12.46
C GLY A 32 -25.29 17.23 12.32
N ASP A 33 -26.06 16.91 13.36
CA ASP A 33 -26.96 15.75 13.44
C ASP A 33 -26.46 14.43 12.81
N CYS A 34 -25.74 13.63 13.61
CA CYS A 34 -25.31 12.29 13.23
C CYS A 34 -26.45 11.24 13.15
N GLY A 35 -27.71 11.66 13.27
CA GLY A 35 -28.91 10.81 13.24
C GLY A 35 -29.12 9.98 14.50
N GLY A 36 -28.49 10.36 15.62
CA GLY A 36 -28.60 9.65 16.90
C GLY A 36 -27.65 8.45 17.05
N TYR A 37 -26.63 8.36 16.22
CA TYR A 37 -25.76 7.19 16.12
C TYR A 37 -24.29 7.45 16.39
N GLY A 38 -23.94 8.69 16.74
CA GLY A 38 -22.56 9.06 17.05
C GLY A 38 -22.05 8.37 18.32
N GLY A 39 -20.74 8.48 18.54
CA GLY A 39 -20.06 7.83 19.67
C GLY A 39 -20.56 8.28 21.05
N CYS A 40 -21.28 9.41 21.15
CA CYS A 40 -21.96 9.84 22.37
C CYS A 40 -23.15 8.96 22.77
N GLN A 41 -23.66 8.13 21.84
CA GLN A 41 -24.80 7.23 22.04
C GLN A 41 -26.10 7.94 22.47
N CYS A 42 -26.22 9.23 22.14
CA CYS A 42 -27.42 10.01 22.36
C CYS A 42 -28.35 9.94 21.14
N GLU A 43 -29.66 9.79 21.36
CA GLU A 43 -30.67 9.75 20.30
C GLU A 43 -30.75 11.04 19.47
N SER A 44 -30.27 12.16 20.01
CA SER A 44 -30.23 13.46 19.34
C SER A 44 -29.18 14.39 19.98
N CYS A 45 -28.86 15.49 19.30
CA CYS A 45 -28.02 16.55 19.89
C CYS A 45 -28.66 17.17 21.13
N GLN A 46 -29.99 17.22 21.20
CA GLN A 46 -30.72 17.69 22.38
C GLN A 46 -30.55 16.74 23.56
N ALA A 47 -30.66 15.43 23.33
CA ALA A 47 -30.38 14.43 24.38
C ALA A 47 -28.94 14.51 24.88
N CYS A 48 -27.98 14.77 23.98
CA CYS A 48 -26.58 15.03 24.36
C CYS A 48 -26.45 16.27 25.25
N ALA A 49 -27.09 17.38 24.88
CA ALA A 49 -27.07 18.59 25.68
C ALA A 49 -27.68 18.40 27.07
N ILE A 50 -28.80 17.66 27.17
CA ILE A 50 -29.44 17.30 28.45
C ILE A 50 -28.49 16.46 29.30
N ALA A 51 -27.83 15.45 28.71
CA ALA A 51 -26.89 14.60 29.43
C ALA A 51 -25.72 15.40 30.02
N ILE A 52 -25.14 16.32 29.24
CA ILE A 52 -24.07 17.21 29.71
C ILE A 52 -24.59 18.12 30.84
N ALA A 53 -25.78 18.71 30.69
CA ALA A 53 -26.39 19.56 31.71
C ALA A 53 -26.59 18.81 33.05
N GLN A 54 -26.83 17.50 32.98
CA GLN A 54 -27.05 16.60 34.11
C GLN A 54 -25.75 15.98 34.67
N GLY A 55 -24.58 16.41 34.19
CA GLY A 55 -23.29 16.01 34.73
C GLY A 55 -22.53 14.96 33.94
N ALA A 56 -22.96 14.62 32.72
CA ALA A 56 -22.10 13.87 31.80
C ALA A 56 -20.88 14.71 31.39
N SER A 57 -19.84 14.04 30.88
CA SER A 57 -18.61 14.69 30.42
C SER A 57 -18.89 15.84 29.45
N ILE A 58 -18.21 16.98 29.64
CA ILE A 58 -18.24 18.11 28.68
C ILE A 58 -17.65 17.73 27.31
N ALA A 59 -16.91 16.63 27.23
CA ALA A 59 -16.37 16.05 26.00
C ALA A 59 -17.22 14.87 25.49
N LEU A 60 -18.49 14.74 25.93
CA LEU A 60 -19.36 13.62 25.57
C LEU A 60 -19.56 13.47 24.05
N CYS A 61 -19.67 14.58 23.31
CA CYS A 61 -19.79 14.54 21.87
C CYS A 61 -18.40 14.46 21.21
N PRO A 62 -18.05 13.34 20.54
CA PRO A 62 -16.72 13.15 19.96
C PRO A 62 -16.43 14.06 18.75
N ALA A 63 -17.46 14.72 18.21
CA ALA A 63 -17.35 15.68 17.11
C ALA A 63 -17.08 17.12 17.58
N CYS A 64 -16.93 17.37 18.88
CA CYS A 64 -16.55 18.70 19.37
C CYS A 64 -15.06 18.96 19.10
N SER A 65 -14.74 20.17 18.65
CA SER A 65 -13.37 20.68 18.63
C SER A 65 -12.92 21.09 20.03
N GLN A 66 -11.62 21.27 20.22
CA GLN A 66 -11.06 21.73 21.51
C GLN A 66 -11.69 23.06 21.96
N GLU A 67 -11.96 23.97 21.01
CA GLU A 67 -12.63 25.24 21.27
C GLU A 67 -14.03 25.05 21.87
N LYS A 68 -14.81 24.12 21.32
CA LYS A 68 -16.17 23.84 21.79
C LYS A 68 -16.18 23.17 23.16
N VAL A 69 -15.25 22.24 23.41
CA VAL A 69 -15.11 21.61 24.73
C VAL A 69 -14.70 22.65 25.79
N SER A 70 -13.81 23.59 25.44
CA SER A 70 -13.40 24.67 26.33
C SER A 70 -14.56 25.61 26.66
N ALA A 71 -15.36 25.98 25.66
CA ALA A 71 -16.59 26.77 25.86
C ALA A 71 -17.62 26.04 26.75
N LEU A 72 -17.75 24.72 26.60
CA LEU A 72 -18.59 23.90 27.49
C LEU A 72 -18.04 23.85 28.92
N ALA A 73 -16.71 23.77 29.10
CA ALA A 73 -16.08 23.79 30.42
C ALA A 73 -16.39 25.09 31.16
N GLU A 74 -16.22 26.23 30.49
CA GLU A 74 -16.53 27.57 31.03
C GLU A 74 -18.01 27.69 31.41
N LEU A 75 -18.92 27.25 30.52
CA LEU A 75 -20.36 27.29 30.77
C LEU A 75 -20.79 26.41 31.96
N MET A 76 -20.16 25.23 32.08
CA MET A 76 -20.49 24.25 33.12
C MET A 76 -19.77 24.51 34.44
N GLY A 77 -18.75 25.38 34.46
CA GLY A 77 -17.84 25.53 35.59
C GLY A 77 -17.03 24.25 35.87
N ALA A 78 -16.75 23.49 34.81
CA ALA A 78 -16.01 22.22 34.88
C ALA A 78 -14.51 22.44 34.64
N GLU A 79 -13.69 21.49 35.07
CA GLU A 79 -12.24 21.54 34.79
C GLU A 79 -11.98 21.45 33.27
N PRO A 80 -10.99 22.19 32.75
CA PRO A 80 -10.61 22.10 31.34
C PRO A 80 -10.19 20.69 30.96
N VAL A 81 -10.74 20.17 29.87
CA VAL A 81 -10.39 18.86 29.31
C VAL A 81 -9.69 19.06 27.98
N THR A 82 -8.48 18.52 27.85
CA THR A 82 -7.79 18.42 26.57
C THR A 82 -8.30 17.21 25.80
N ILE A 83 -8.68 17.43 24.55
CA ILE A 83 -9.14 16.39 23.64
C ILE A 83 -8.23 16.30 22.42
N GLN A 84 -8.29 15.16 21.75
CA GLN A 84 -7.68 14.97 20.44
C GLN A 84 -8.79 14.78 19.42
N GLU A 85 -8.89 15.67 18.44
CA GLU A 85 -9.83 15.52 17.34
C GLU A 85 -9.47 14.28 16.51
N LYS A 86 -10.49 13.51 16.14
CA LYS A 86 -10.32 12.27 15.38
C LYS A 86 -11.19 12.26 14.14
N VAL A 87 -10.70 11.64 13.09
CA VAL A 87 -11.41 11.38 11.85
C VAL A 87 -11.51 9.87 11.61
N ALA A 88 -12.53 9.47 10.87
CA ALA A 88 -12.69 8.07 10.49
C ALA A 88 -11.67 7.72 9.39
N PHE A 89 -11.06 6.54 9.51
CA PHE A 89 -10.14 5.96 8.53
C PHE A 89 -10.52 4.51 8.26
N ILE A 90 -10.43 4.09 7.00
CA ILE A 90 -10.76 2.73 6.59
C ILE A 90 -9.47 1.95 6.38
N ARG A 91 -9.30 0.87 7.14
CA ARG A 91 -8.16 -0.06 7.04
C ARG A 91 -8.27 -1.00 5.84
N CYS A 92 -8.52 -0.46 4.65
CA CYS A 92 -8.54 -1.20 3.40
C CYS A 92 -8.28 -0.29 2.18
N ALA A 93 -7.14 -0.49 1.52
CA ALA A 93 -6.84 0.09 0.20
C ALA A 93 -6.86 -0.95 -0.94
N GLY A 94 -7.15 -2.21 -0.61
CA GLY A 94 -7.33 -3.27 -1.59
C GLY A 94 -8.80 -3.49 -1.91
N ASP A 95 -9.05 -4.27 -2.95
CA ASP A 95 -10.38 -4.45 -3.50
C ASP A 95 -10.73 -5.94 -3.70
N ALA A 96 -9.96 -6.80 -3.00
CA ALA A 96 -9.99 -8.25 -3.08
C ALA A 96 -11.16 -8.89 -2.31
N ALA A 97 -11.94 -8.11 -1.56
CA ALA A 97 -13.14 -8.62 -0.90
C ALA A 97 -14.24 -8.77 -1.96
N GLY A 98 -14.83 -9.98 -2.06
CA GLY A 98 -15.60 -10.43 -3.21
C GLY A 98 -16.57 -9.40 -3.80
N LYS A 99 -16.30 -8.90 -5.01
CA LYS A 99 -17.18 -7.91 -5.66
C LYS A 99 -18.31 -8.57 -6.44
N LYS A 100 -17.94 -9.35 -7.46
CA LYS A 100 -18.87 -9.86 -8.47
C LYS A 100 -20.01 -10.72 -7.91
N ARG A 101 -19.75 -11.53 -6.89
CA ARG A 101 -20.78 -12.39 -6.27
C ARG A 101 -21.63 -11.68 -5.21
N LEU A 102 -21.13 -10.55 -4.71
CA LEU A 102 -21.85 -9.72 -3.75
C LEU A 102 -22.72 -8.68 -4.46
N GLU A 103 -22.67 -8.62 -5.79
CA GLU A 103 -23.65 -7.91 -6.62
C GLU A 103 -25.09 -8.32 -6.23
N GLY A 104 -25.92 -7.32 -5.95
CA GLY A 104 -27.32 -7.51 -5.56
C GLY A 104 -27.57 -7.77 -4.06
N CYS A 105 -26.53 -7.80 -3.21
CA CYS A 105 -26.74 -7.70 -1.77
C CYS A 105 -27.22 -6.28 -1.41
N SER A 106 -28.15 -6.19 -0.47
CA SER A 106 -28.71 -4.91 -0.03
C SER A 106 -27.73 -4.10 0.82
N ASP A 107 -26.94 -4.76 1.67
CA ASP A 107 -25.96 -4.14 2.54
C ASP A 107 -24.74 -5.03 2.82
N CYS A 108 -23.72 -4.46 3.47
CA CYS A 108 -22.49 -5.16 3.83
C CYS A 108 -22.73 -6.36 4.78
N GLU A 109 -23.80 -6.33 5.60
CA GLU A 109 -24.08 -7.37 6.59
C GLU A 109 -24.65 -8.63 5.93
N GLU A 110 -25.58 -8.45 4.99
CA GLU A 110 -26.06 -9.51 4.12
C GLU A 110 -24.91 -10.12 3.30
N ALA A 111 -24.06 -9.27 2.74
CA ALA A 111 -22.89 -9.70 1.99
C ALA A 111 -21.91 -10.53 2.84
N LYS A 112 -21.63 -10.12 4.08
CA LYS A 112 -20.79 -10.88 5.01
C LYS A 112 -21.40 -12.26 5.29
N LYS A 113 -22.72 -12.33 5.50
CA LYS A 113 -23.44 -13.61 5.76
C LYS A 113 -23.39 -14.58 4.59
N LYS A 114 -23.35 -14.10 3.35
CA LYS A 114 -23.14 -14.96 2.16
C LYS A 114 -21.74 -15.59 2.12
N GLY A 115 -20.82 -15.21 3.01
CA GLY A 115 -19.47 -15.76 3.11
C GLY A 115 -18.52 -15.19 2.08
N PHE A 116 -17.32 -15.77 1.96
CA PHE A 116 -16.29 -15.41 0.97
C PHE A 116 -15.78 -16.64 0.23
N LEU A 117 -15.45 -16.49 -1.05
CA LEU A 117 -14.89 -17.60 -1.84
C LEU A 117 -13.38 -17.72 -1.62
N LYS A 118 -12.85 -18.90 -1.96
CA LYS A 118 -11.41 -19.11 -2.03
C LYS A 118 -10.80 -18.12 -3.04
N GLY A 119 -9.79 -17.37 -2.60
CA GLY A 119 -9.15 -16.33 -3.41
C GLY A 119 -9.67 -14.92 -3.15
N GLU A 120 -10.65 -14.75 -2.26
CA GLU A 120 -11.12 -13.43 -1.82
C GLU A 120 -10.62 -13.08 -0.42
N CYS A 121 -10.46 -11.79 -0.16
CA CYS A 121 -10.16 -11.29 1.17
C CYS A 121 -11.43 -11.25 2.03
N SER A 122 -11.43 -11.97 3.14
CA SER A 122 -12.55 -12.00 4.10
C SER A 122 -12.56 -10.83 5.10
N PHE A 123 -11.51 -9.99 5.11
CA PHE A 123 -11.29 -8.92 6.10
C PHE A 123 -11.52 -7.51 5.53
N GLY A 124 -11.37 -7.36 4.21
CA GLY A 124 -11.35 -6.05 3.56
C GLY A 124 -12.72 -5.40 3.43
N CYS A 125 -12.74 -4.17 2.92
CA CYS A 125 -13.97 -3.44 2.63
C CYS A 125 -14.81 -4.21 1.59
N ILE A 126 -16.05 -4.55 1.93
CA ILE A 126 -16.98 -5.28 1.06
C ILE A 126 -17.40 -4.43 -0.16
N GLY A 127 -17.39 -3.10 -0.02
CA GLY A 127 -17.68 -2.18 -1.13
C GLY A 127 -19.15 -1.88 -1.40
N LEU A 128 -20.08 -2.26 -0.50
CA LEU A 128 -21.52 -1.94 -0.65
C LEU A 128 -21.94 -0.62 -0.02
N GLY A 129 -21.06 0.02 0.77
CA GLY A 129 -21.30 1.40 1.21
C GLY A 129 -22.29 1.59 2.37
N SER A 130 -22.57 0.59 3.21
CA SER A 130 -23.45 0.76 4.39
C SER A 130 -23.01 1.90 5.34
N CYS A 131 -21.72 2.22 5.39
CA CYS A 131 -21.21 3.37 6.15
C CYS A 131 -21.47 4.72 5.45
N ILE A 132 -21.63 4.74 4.12
CA ILE A 132 -21.97 5.93 3.34
C ILE A 132 -23.39 6.38 3.70
N GLU A 133 -24.36 5.45 3.70
CA GLU A 133 -25.77 5.75 4.07
C GLU A 133 -25.90 6.34 5.49
N ARG A 134 -24.97 5.94 6.36
CA ARG A 134 -24.89 6.40 7.73
C ARG A 134 -24.32 7.81 7.86
N CYS A 135 -23.43 8.21 6.95
CA CYS A 135 -22.79 9.50 7.00
C CYS A 135 -23.78 10.61 6.58
N LYS A 136 -24.06 11.55 7.49
CA LYS A 136 -24.88 12.74 7.20
C LYS A 136 -24.08 13.95 6.70
N PHE A 137 -22.76 13.78 6.58
CA PHE A 137 -21.80 14.85 6.25
C PHE A 137 -21.25 14.75 4.83
N ASP A 138 -21.72 13.78 4.04
CA ASP A 138 -21.20 13.52 2.69
C ASP A 138 -19.67 13.28 2.69
N ALA A 139 -19.15 12.74 3.79
CA ALA A 139 -17.73 12.53 3.99
C ALA A 139 -17.24 11.19 3.43
N MET A 140 -18.11 10.38 2.81
CA MET A 140 -17.77 9.04 2.34
C MET A 140 -18.25 8.80 0.92
N SER A 141 -17.41 8.18 0.09
CA SER A 141 -17.75 7.82 -1.29
C SER A 141 -17.16 6.46 -1.67
N LEU A 142 -17.76 5.77 -2.64
CA LEU A 142 -17.24 4.51 -3.15
C LEU A 142 -16.31 4.77 -4.33
N VAL A 143 -15.03 4.39 -4.19
CA VAL A 143 -14.00 4.54 -5.23
C VAL A 143 -13.30 3.20 -5.40
N ASP A 144 -13.30 2.68 -6.64
CA ASP A 144 -12.69 1.40 -7.02
C ASP A 144 -13.15 0.21 -6.15
N GLY A 145 -14.42 0.26 -5.70
CA GLY A 145 -15.03 -0.77 -4.86
C GLY A 145 -14.59 -0.73 -3.38
N THR A 146 -13.91 0.33 -2.95
CA THR A 146 -13.63 0.61 -1.54
C THR A 146 -14.23 1.94 -1.13
N VAL A 147 -14.67 2.05 0.12
CA VAL A 147 -15.12 3.34 0.62
C VAL A 147 -13.90 4.22 0.93
N LYS A 148 -13.92 5.46 0.46
CA LYS A 148 -12.95 6.51 0.78
C LYS A 148 -13.62 7.56 1.66
N ILE A 149 -12.85 8.11 2.60
CA ILE A 149 -13.32 9.11 3.54
C ILE A 149 -12.64 10.43 3.21
N ASP A 150 -13.45 11.48 3.02
CA ASP A 150 -13.00 12.86 2.96
C ASP A 150 -12.78 13.38 4.40
N LYS A 151 -11.51 13.58 4.74
CA LYS A 151 -11.05 14.04 6.06
C LYS A 151 -11.58 15.43 6.42
N GLU A 152 -11.77 16.30 5.43
CA GLU A 152 -12.23 17.68 5.63
C GLU A 152 -13.72 17.73 5.94
N LYS A 153 -14.50 16.82 5.35
CA LYS A 153 -15.94 16.68 5.65
C LYS A 153 -16.22 15.82 6.88
N CYS A 154 -15.33 14.90 7.23
CA CYS A 154 -15.51 14.04 8.39
C CYS A 154 -15.38 14.85 9.68
N ASN A 155 -16.45 14.98 10.44
CA ASN A 155 -16.44 15.70 11.72
C ASN A 155 -16.09 14.83 12.94
N GLY A 156 -15.74 13.54 12.74
CA GLY A 156 -15.36 12.68 13.86
C GLY A 156 -16.51 12.15 14.72
N CYS A 157 -17.77 12.23 14.28
CA CYS A 157 -18.92 11.79 15.09
C CYS A 157 -18.97 10.29 15.43
N GLN A 158 -18.16 9.45 14.78
CA GLN A 158 -18.04 8.00 14.99
C GLN A 158 -19.28 7.17 14.61
N ALA A 159 -20.29 7.75 13.95
CA ALA A 159 -21.54 7.06 13.62
C ALA A 159 -21.38 5.84 12.69
N CYS A 160 -20.25 5.77 11.97
CA CYS A 160 -19.93 4.71 11.02
C CYS A 160 -19.30 3.46 11.67
N LEU A 161 -18.73 3.54 12.88
CA LEU A 161 -17.96 2.43 13.49
C LEU A 161 -18.80 1.16 13.64
N GLY A 162 -20.03 1.28 14.13
CA GLY A 162 -20.93 0.14 14.34
C GLY A 162 -21.61 -0.40 13.07
N MET A 163 -21.45 0.27 11.92
CA MET A 163 -22.11 -0.14 10.66
C MET A 163 -21.25 -1.05 9.81
N CYS A 164 -19.94 -1.08 10.04
CA CYS A 164 -19.03 -1.89 9.24
C CYS A 164 -18.95 -3.30 9.83
N PRO A 165 -19.52 -4.32 9.18
CA PRO A 165 -19.48 -5.68 9.73
C PRO A 165 -18.08 -6.30 9.66
N GLN A 166 -17.14 -5.65 8.97
CA GLN A 166 -15.73 -6.02 8.91
C GLN A 166 -14.89 -5.35 10.01
N GLU A 167 -15.46 -4.40 10.76
CA GLU A 167 -14.77 -3.69 11.87
C GLU A 167 -13.47 -2.98 11.43
N ILE A 168 -13.38 -2.58 10.16
CA ILE A 168 -12.19 -1.94 9.57
C ILE A 168 -12.21 -0.41 9.59
N ILE A 169 -13.30 0.20 10.07
CA ILE A 169 -13.37 1.65 10.26
C ILE A 169 -12.83 1.95 11.65
N VAL A 170 -11.80 2.79 11.72
CA VAL A 170 -11.15 3.18 12.96
C VAL A 170 -11.11 4.70 13.07
N MET A 171 -10.97 5.21 14.30
CA MET A 171 -10.76 6.64 14.54
C MET A 171 -9.28 6.92 14.70
N VAL A 172 -8.74 7.83 13.90
CA VAL A 172 -7.34 8.26 13.93
C VAL A 172 -7.27 9.75 14.26
N PRO A 173 -6.19 10.25 14.87
CA PRO A 173 -6.04 11.69 15.09
C PRO A 173 -6.19 12.46 13.79
N ARG A 174 -6.85 13.62 13.82
CA ARG A 174 -6.98 14.49 12.64
C ARG A 174 -5.60 14.87 12.09
N GLU A 175 -4.63 15.14 12.94
CA GLU A 175 -3.28 15.53 12.51
C GLU A 175 -2.37 14.35 12.13
N ALA A 176 -2.87 13.10 12.18
CA ALA A 176 -2.08 11.97 11.73
C ALA A 176 -1.74 12.10 10.24
N THR A 177 -0.52 11.72 9.88
CA THR A 177 0.02 11.80 8.51
C THR A 177 0.31 10.42 7.92
N ASN A 178 0.44 9.40 8.77
CA ASN A 178 0.83 8.05 8.39
C ASN A 178 -0.28 7.06 8.71
N PHE A 179 -0.64 6.23 7.74
CA PHE A 179 -1.77 5.31 7.85
C PHE A 179 -1.46 3.93 7.28
N ILE A 180 -2.01 2.88 7.91
CA ILE A 180 -1.89 1.50 7.44
C ILE A 180 -3.26 1.04 6.90
N PRO A 181 -3.48 1.06 5.58
CA PRO A 181 -4.79 0.79 4.98
C PRO A 181 -5.02 -0.72 4.77
N CYS A 182 -4.76 -1.53 5.80
CA CYS A 182 -5.00 -2.96 5.78
C CYS A 182 -5.44 -3.44 7.18
N ALA A 183 -6.41 -4.36 7.18
CA ALA A 183 -6.87 -5.10 8.35
C ALA A 183 -6.85 -6.62 8.12
N SER A 184 -6.26 -7.07 7.00
CA SER A 184 -6.16 -8.49 6.70
C SER A 184 -5.20 -9.16 7.67
N GLN A 185 -5.59 -10.33 8.16
CA GLN A 185 -4.78 -11.19 9.02
C GLN A 185 -4.17 -12.38 8.28
N ASN A 186 -4.25 -12.34 6.93
CA ASN A 186 -3.71 -13.39 6.08
C ASN A 186 -2.18 -13.44 6.19
N ASP A 187 -1.62 -14.64 6.01
CA ASP A 187 -0.19 -14.81 5.85
C ASP A 187 0.33 -14.16 4.55
N GLU A 188 1.65 -14.06 4.40
CA GLU A 188 2.29 -13.46 3.24
C GLU A 188 1.91 -14.14 1.92
N GLU A 189 1.90 -15.47 1.87
CA GLU A 189 1.64 -16.23 0.65
C GLU A 189 0.20 -16.01 0.18
N THR A 190 -0.76 -16.11 1.09
CA THR A 190 -2.16 -15.83 0.82
C THR A 190 -2.34 -14.38 0.39
N THR A 191 -1.75 -13.42 1.12
CA THR A 191 -1.88 -11.99 0.82
C THR A 191 -1.37 -11.66 -0.58
N ARG A 192 -0.17 -12.12 -0.96
CA ARG A 192 0.42 -11.85 -2.28
C ARG A 192 -0.43 -12.43 -3.42
N LYS A 193 -1.11 -13.55 -3.19
CA LYS A 193 -1.99 -14.16 -4.19
C LYS A 193 -3.30 -13.40 -4.37
N ILE A 194 -3.89 -12.90 -3.29
CA ILE A 194 -5.25 -12.33 -3.34
C ILE A 194 -5.28 -10.81 -3.39
N CYS A 195 -4.28 -10.11 -2.84
CA CYS A 195 -4.34 -8.65 -2.66
C CYS A 195 -2.97 -7.98 -2.84
N GLY A 196 -2.84 -7.19 -3.91
CA GLY A 196 -1.67 -6.35 -4.12
C GLY A 196 -1.44 -5.34 -3.00
N SER A 197 -2.50 -4.82 -2.38
CA SER A 197 -2.45 -3.78 -1.34
C SER A 197 -2.46 -4.31 0.10
N GLY A 198 -2.29 -5.62 0.30
CA GLY A 198 -2.33 -6.24 1.63
C GLY A 198 -1.00 -6.12 2.39
N CYS A 199 -1.09 -5.95 3.71
CA CYS A 199 0.04 -6.09 4.62
C CYS A 199 0.44 -7.56 4.68
N ILE A 200 1.73 -7.85 4.64
CA ILE A 200 2.28 -9.21 4.71
C ILE A 200 2.84 -9.56 6.11
N GLY A 201 2.60 -8.71 7.12
CA GLY A 201 3.01 -8.97 8.50
C GLY A 201 4.52 -9.08 8.73
N CYS A 202 5.35 -8.50 7.86
CA CYS A 202 6.79 -8.77 7.83
C CYS A 202 7.63 -8.17 8.97
N GLY A 203 7.11 -7.18 9.71
CA GLY A 203 7.81 -6.58 10.86
C GLY A 203 8.76 -5.42 10.54
N ASP A 204 9.21 -5.22 9.30
CA ASP A 204 10.18 -4.15 8.98
C ASP A 204 9.77 -2.75 9.46
N CYS A 205 8.47 -2.42 9.41
CA CYS A 205 7.97 -1.14 9.88
C CYS A 205 7.99 -0.98 11.40
N GLU A 206 7.84 -2.08 12.14
CA GLU A 206 7.97 -2.12 13.59
C GLU A 206 9.43 -1.94 14.00
N GLU A 207 10.35 -2.67 13.35
CA GLU A 207 11.79 -2.60 13.63
C GLU A 207 12.38 -1.20 13.44
N VAL A 208 11.97 -0.48 12.39
CA VAL A 208 12.53 0.86 12.10
C VAL A 208 11.80 2.01 12.80
N CYS A 209 10.76 1.74 13.58
CA CYS A 209 10.00 2.80 14.24
C CYS A 209 10.76 3.32 15.47
N PRO A 210 11.26 4.58 15.47
CA PRO A 210 12.08 5.07 16.59
C PRO A 210 11.28 5.20 17.90
N GLU A 211 9.96 5.43 17.80
CA GLU A 211 9.07 5.63 18.95
C GLU A 211 8.38 4.33 19.40
N ASN A 212 8.68 3.19 18.77
CA ASN A 212 7.97 1.92 19.00
C ASN A 212 6.44 2.09 18.90
N ALA A 213 6.00 2.91 17.94
CA ALA A 213 4.61 3.24 17.68
C ALA A 213 3.92 2.24 16.74
N ILE A 214 4.64 1.24 16.23
CA ILE A 214 4.08 0.23 15.33
C ILE A 214 4.28 -1.15 15.95
N ALA A 215 3.25 -1.99 15.85
CA ALA A 215 3.31 -3.39 16.23
C ALA A 215 2.68 -4.26 15.15
N ILE A 216 3.19 -5.49 14.96
CA ILE A 216 2.49 -6.52 14.19
C ILE A 216 1.51 -7.26 15.11
N ILE A 217 0.21 -7.16 14.81
CA ILE A 217 -0.87 -7.83 15.54
C ILE A 217 -1.67 -8.64 14.53
N ASP A 218 -1.81 -9.95 14.76
CA ASP A 218 -2.53 -10.88 13.87
C ASP A 218 -2.08 -10.76 12.40
N ASN A 219 -0.77 -10.83 12.15
CA ASN A 219 -0.15 -10.66 10.83
C ASN A 219 -0.37 -9.29 10.16
N CYS A 220 -0.85 -8.29 10.89
CA CYS A 220 -1.12 -6.96 10.34
C CYS A 220 -0.44 -5.86 11.16
N ALA A 221 0.20 -4.91 10.48
CA ALA A 221 0.79 -3.76 11.16
C ALA A 221 -0.31 -2.81 11.70
N VAL A 222 -0.13 -2.32 12.92
CA VAL A 222 -1.01 -1.39 13.62
C VAL A 222 -0.20 -0.23 14.19
N ILE A 223 -0.72 1.00 14.07
CA ILE A 223 -0.10 2.21 14.62
C ILE A 223 -0.75 2.54 15.97
N ASP A 224 0.08 2.73 16.99
CA ASP A 224 -0.22 3.44 18.22
C ASP A 224 0.01 4.94 17.99
N TYR A 225 -1.08 5.68 17.79
CA TYR A 225 -1.02 7.11 17.49
C TYR A 225 -0.64 7.98 18.69
N ASP A 226 -0.66 7.45 19.91
CA ASP A 226 -0.20 8.21 21.08
C ASP A 226 1.33 8.31 21.11
N LYS A 227 2.02 7.41 20.39
CA LYS A 227 3.49 7.40 20.23
C LYS A 227 3.97 7.88 18.87
N CYS A 228 3.11 7.81 17.84
CA CYS A 228 3.51 8.11 16.48
C CYS A 228 3.81 9.60 16.28
N VAL A 229 5.04 9.91 15.85
CA VAL A 229 5.50 11.28 15.56
C VAL A 229 5.49 11.64 14.07
N GLY A 230 4.98 10.76 13.20
CA GLY A 230 4.87 11.04 11.76
C GLY A 230 6.21 11.07 10.99
N CYS A 231 7.24 10.35 11.45
CA CYS A 231 8.60 10.40 10.90
C CYS A 231 8.84 9.63 9.59
N ILE A 232 7.80 9.03 8.98
CA ILE A 232 7.82 8.29 7.70
C ILE A 232 8.70 7.03 7.58
N ALA A 233 9.53 6.69 8.56
CA ALA A 233 10.44 5.54 8.51
C ALA A 233 9.74 4.23 8.13
N CYS A 234 8.55 4.00 8.70
CA CYS A 234 7.72 2.83 8.42
C CYS A 234 7.25 2.77 6.96
N ALA A 235 6.90 3.91 6.38
CA ALA A 235 6.39 4.00 5.02
C ALA A 235 7.51 3.74 4.00
N VAL A 236 8.70 4.31 4.25
CA VAL A 236 9.91 4.06 3.45
C VAL A 236 10.30 2.58 3.47
N LYS A 237 10.27 1.92 4.63
CA LYS A 237 10.70 0.51 4.76
C LYS A 237 9.63 -0.52 4.44
N CYS A 238 8.36 -0.15 4.33
CA CYS A 238 7.30 -1.08 3.95
C CYS A 238 7.62 -1.79 2.62
N ARG A 239 7.87 -3.09 2.64
CA ARG A 239 8.13 -3.91 1.43
C ARG A 239 6.98 -3.87 0.43
N LYS A 240 5.74 -3.76 0.91
CA LYS A 240 4.55 -3.68 0.04
C LYS A 240 4.22 -2.27 -0.42
N LYS A 241 4.89 -1.23 0.12
CA LYS A 241 4.62 0.19 -0.16
C LYS A 241 3.12 0.55 -0.02
N ILE A 242 2.49 0.03 1.04
CA ILE A 242 1.06 0.24 1.31
C ILE A 242 0.80 1.26 2.41
N ILE A 243 1.79 1.55 3.27
CA ILE A 243 1.64 2.56 4.32
C ILE A 243 1.58 3.91 3.61
N VAL A 244 0.47 4.60 3.82
CA VAL A 244 0.21 5.91 3.21
C VAL A 244 0.87 6.96 4.07
N ASP A 245 1.59 7.87 3.42
CA ASP A 245 2.09 9.11 4.00
C ASP A 245 1.47 10.28 3.23
N GLU A 246 0.81 11.21 3.93
CA GLU A 246 0.14 12.36 3.30
C GLU A 246 1.09 13.54 3.03
N LEU A 247 2.32 13.51 3.54
CA LEU A 247 3.29 14.61 3.45
C LEU A 247 4.35 14.42 2.38
N HIS A 248 4.75 13.17 2.08
CA HIS A 248 5.87 12.85 1.20
C HIS A 248 5.46 11.88 0.10
N ASP A 249 6.02 12.11 -1.09
CA ASP A 249 5.79 11.27 -2.27
C ASP A 249 6.81 10.12 -2.32
N LEU A 250 6.37 8.93 -1.87
CA LEU A 250 7.19 7.72 -1.89
C LEU A 250 7.54 7.22 -3.30
N THR A 251 6.90 7.73 -4.36
CA THR A 251 7.31 7.38 -5.74
C THR A 251 8.67 7.97 -6.11
N LYS A 252 9.06 9.06 -5.42
CA LYS A 252 10.34 9.74 -5.56
C LYS A 252 11.41 9.19 -4.61
N LEU A 253 11.01 8.72 -3.42
CA LEU A 253 11.92 8.22 -2.38
C LEU A 253 11.96 6.69 -2.38
N LYS A 254 12.86 6.11 -3.17
CA LYS A 254 13.06 4.66 -3.26
C LYS A 254 14.54 4.28 -3.28
N GLU A 255 14.90 3.36 -2.39
CA GLU A 255 16.25 2.78 -2.30
C GLU A 255 16.49 1.79 -3.44
N ASN A 256 15.48 0.99 -3.77
CA ASN A 256 15.55 -0.10 -4.73
C ASN A 256 14.38 -0.07 -5.71
N ILE A 257 14.59 -0.66 -6.88
CA ILE A 257 13.58 -0.90 -7.91
C ILE A 257 13.66 -2.34 -8.41
N ALA A 258 12.65 -2.75 -9.17
CA ALA A 258 12.68 -4.02 -9.88
C ALA A 258 13.42 -3.88 -11.23
N PHE A 259 14.20 -4.90 -11.59
CA PHE A 259 14.95 -4.98 -12.84
C PHE A 259 14.75 -6.35 -13.50
N VAL A 260 14.56 -6.37 -14.83
CA VAL A 260 14.36 -7.61 -15.59
C VAL A 260 15.70 -8.10 -16.12
N ARG A 261 16.19 -9.24 -15.62
CA ARG A 261 17.41 -9.94 -16.07
C ARG A 261 17.22 -10.69 -17.40
N CYS A 262 16.51 -10.08 -18.32
CA CYS A 262 16.33 -10.60 -19.66
C CYS A 262 16.19 -9.41 -20.61
N ARG A 263 17.21 -9.18 -21.44
CA ARG A 263 17.15 -8.24 -22.55
C ARG A 263 16.04 -8.68 -23.50
N GLY A 264 16.06 -9.99 -23.77
CA GLY A 264 15.02 -10.76 -24.43
C GLY A 264 14.67 -10.26 -25.83
N GLY A 265 13.80 -11.01 -26.50
CA GLY A 265 13.21 -10.64 -27.77
C GLY A 265 11.90 -11.40 -27.96
N LYS A 266 11.24 -11.21 -29.09
CA LYS A 266 9.87 -11.71 -29.29
C LYS A 266 9.70 -13.22 -29.51
N LYS A 267 10.79 -14.01 -29.57
CA LYS A 267 10.76 -15.45 -29.92
C LYS A 267 9.84 -16.25 -29.00
N ALA A 268 10.09 -16.22 -27.68
CA ALA A 268 9.29 -16.96 -26.71
C ALA A 268 7.84 -16.46 -26.69
N ASN A 269 7.65 -15.13 -26.65
CA ASN A 269 6.33 -14.52 -26.65
C ASN A 269 5.48 -14.95 -27.85
N ALA A 270 6.04 -14.87 -29.06
CA ALA A 270 5.35 -15.26 -30.29
C ALA A 270 4.97 -16.75 -30.26
N LYS A 271 5.86 -17.62 -29.78
CA LYS A 271 5.61 -19.06 -29.71
C LYS A 271 4.49 -19.41 -28.73
N PHE A 272 4.51 -18.88 -27.51
CA PHE A 272 3.47 -19.16 -26.53
C PHE A 272 2.12 -18.54 -26.91
N LYS A 273 2.11 -17.35 -27.53
CA LYS A 273 0.89 -16.78 -28.11
C LYS A 273 0.30 -17.65 -29.22
N ALA A 274 1.14 -18.21 -30.10
CA ALA A 274 0.68 -19.13 -31.16
C ALA A 274 0.10 -20.44 -30.60
N LEU A 275 0.54 -20.86 -29.41
CA LEU A 275 -0.01 -22.00 -28.67
C LEU A 275 -1.28 -21.66 -27.86
N GLY A 276 -1.73 -20.40 -27.87
CA GLY A 276 -2.91 -19.96 -27.12
C GLY A 276 -2.71 -19.87 -25.61
N VAL A 277 -1.45 -19.80 -25.13
CA VAL A 277 -1.17 -19.70 -23.69
C VAL A 277 -1.29 -18.25 -23.23
N GLU A 278 -2.03 -18.03 -22.14
CA GLU A 278 -2.37 -16.67 -21.66
C GLU A 278 -1.49 -16.18 -20.50
N THR A 279 -0.82 -17.07 -19.78
CA THR A 279 -0.03 -16.72 -18.58
C THR A 279 1.40 -17.20 -18.68
N CYS A 280 2.32 -16.46 -18.03
CA CYS A 280 3.69 -16.93 -17.91
C CYS A 280 3.74 -18.22 -17.06
N ALA A 281 2.91 -18.31 -16.02
CA ALA A 281 2.83 -19.47 -15.13
C ALA A 281 2.44 -20.77 -15.85
N ASP A 282 1.57 -20.72 -16.86
CA ASP A 282 1.22 -21.90 -17.64
C ASP A 282 2.24 -22.19 -18.74
N ALA A 283 2.79 -21.13 -19.36
CA ALA A 283 3.85 -21.27 -20.34
C ALA A 283 5.12 -21.89 -19.74
N SER A 284 5.47 -21.58 -18.49
CA SER A 284 6.65 -22.14 -17.82
C SER A 284 6.53 -23.66 -17.58
N LYS A 285 5.30 -24.18 -17.39
CA LYS A 285 5.04 -25.62 -17.20
C LYS A 285 5.23 -26.45 -18.47
N ILE A 286 4.98 -25.88 -19.64
CA ILE A 286 5.05 -26.59 -20.93
C ILE A 286 6.34 -26.31 -21.69
N ARG A 287 7.09 -25.27 -21.30
CA ARG A 287 8.36 -24.87 -21.89
C ARG A 287 9.36 -26.02 -21.82
N ASN A 288 9.97 -26.36 -22.95
CA ASN A 288 10.97 -27.43 -23.04
C ASN A 288 11.97 -27.20 -24.18
N GLU A 289 13.02 -28.00 -24.22
CA GLU A 289 14.14 -27.89 -25.16
C GLU A 289 13.73 -28.06 -26.63
N ALA A 290 12.72 -28.90 -26.92
CA ALA A 290 12.22 -29.11 -28.28
C ALA A 290 11.59 -27.84 -28.89
N MET A 291 11.34 -26.82 -28.06
CA MET A 291 10.85 -25.53 -28.53
C MET A 291 11.95 -24.62 -29.10
N ASP A 292 13.24 -24.96 -29.01
CA ASP A 292 14.34 -24.10 -29.49
C ASP A 292 14.27 -22.68 -28.90
N LEU A 293 14.03 -22.61 -27.59
CA LEU A 293 13.93 -21.36 -26.82
C LEU A 293 14.97 -21.37 -25.70
N CYS A 294 15.38 -20.18 -25.26
CA CYS A 294 16.08 -20.04 -23.99
C CYS A 294 15.13 -20.45 -22.86
N GLN A 295 15.49 -21.47 -22.08
CA GLN A 295 14.59 -21.99 -21.05
C GLN A 295 14.48 -21.06 -19.83
N VAL A 296 15.45 -20.16 -19.64
CA VAL A 296 15.48 -19.18 -18.54
C VAL A 296 14.74 -17.89 -18.90
N GLY A 297 14.87 -17.42 -20.15
CA GLY A 297 14.48 -16.07 -20.57
C GLY A 297 12.99 -15.74 -20.46
N CYS A 298 12.66 -14.45 -20.56
CA CYS A 298 11.30 -13.92 -20.36
C CYS A 298 10.31 -14.59 -21.32
N ILE A 299 9.13 -14.96 -20.80
CA ILE A 299 8.02 -15.50 -21.59
C ILE A 299 7.25 -14.37 -22.30
N GLY A 300 7.08 -13.22 -21.62
CA GLY A 300 6.44 -12.04 -22.18
C GLY A 300 4.91 -12.03 -22.15
N LEU A 301 4.24 -12.89 -21.37
CA LEU A 301 2.77 -12.94 -21.30
C LEU A 301 2.16 -12.01 -20.22
N GLY A 302 2.98 -11.31 -19.43
CA GLY A 302 2.50 -10.18 -18.61
C GLY A 302 1.98 -10.54 -17.21
N ASP A 303 2.35 -11.67 -16.61
CA ASP A 303 1.95 -11.95 -15.21
C ASP A 303 2.47 -10.85 -14.26
N CYS A 304 3.69 -10.36 -14.49
CA CYS A 304 4.25 -9.21 -13.79
C CYS A 304 3.49 -7.89 -14.03
N THR A 305 2.92 -7.68 -15.22
CA THR A 305 2.13 -6.47 -15.51
C THR A 305 0.81 -6.51 -14.75
N LYS A 306 0.18 -7.68 -14.65
CA LYS A 306 -1.10 -7.88 -13.92
C LYS A 306 -0.99 -7.56 -12.43
N VAL A 307 0.16 -7.80 -11.81
CA VAL A 307 0.37 -7.54 -10.36
C VAL A 307 0.92 -6.14 -10.07
N CYS A 308 1.31 -5.37 -11.09
CA CYS A 308 1.86 -4.04 -10.88
C CYS A 308 0.75 -3.02 -10.60
N ARG A 309 0.76 -2.42 -9.40
CA ARG A 309 -0.21 -1.40 -8.96
C ARG A 309 0.14 0.03 -9.38
N TYR A 310 1.28 0.21 -10.04
CA TYR A 310 1.87 1.51 -10.34
C TYR A 310 2.04 1.73 -11.85
N ASP A 311 1.50 0.83 -12.68
CA ASP A 311 1.65 0.85 -14.14
C ASP A 311 3.12 1.00 -14.60
N ALA A 312 4.03 0.44 -13.80
CA ALA A 312 5.46 0.53 -14.01
C ALA A 312 5.99 -0.54 -14.97
N ILE A 313 5.17 -1.51 -15.39
CA ILE A 313 5.63 -2.64 -16.20
C ILE A 313 4.82 -2.74 -17.48
N THR A 314 5.52 -2.81 -18.61
CA THR A 314 4.94 -3.06 -19.93
C THR A 314 5.61 -4.24 -20.60
N ILE A 315 4.92 -4.91 -21.53
CA ILE A 315 5.55 -5.89 -22.42
C ILE A 315 5.92 -5.20 -23.72
N ALA A 316 7.22 -4.99 -23.95
CA ALA A 316 7.77 -4.46 -25.19
C ALA A 316 8.69 -5.48 -25.85
N ASP A 317 8.55 -5.67 -27.16
CA ASP A 317 9.29 -6.68 -27.94
C ASP A 317 9.23 -8.09 -27.34
N GLY A 318 8.09 -8.44 -26.74
CA GLY A 318 7.85 -9.73 -26.11
C GLY A 318 8.59 -9.94 -24.79
N THR A 319 9.11 -8.88 -24.17
CA THR A 319 9.82 -8.92 -22.88
C THR A 319 9.27 -7.86 -21.93
N ALA A 320 9.26 -8.15 -20.63
CA ALA A 320 8.90 -7.16 -19.62
C ALA A 320 9.94 -6.02 -19.57
N LYS A 321 9.46 -4.77 -19.56
CA LYS A 321 10.23 -3.55 -19.35
C LYS A 321 9.65 -2.81 -18.16
N ILE A 322 10.53 -2.33 -17.29
CA ILE A 322 10.17 -1.63 -16.06
C ILE A 322 10.52 -0.17 -16.24
N ASP A 323 9.53 0.70 -16.04
CA ASP A 323 9.68 2.14 -15.92
C ASP A 323 10.20 2.44 -14.49
N PRO A 324 11.45 2.88 -14.36
CA PRO A 324 12.04 3.15 -13.05
C PRO A 324 11.42 4.36 -12.36
N GLU A 325 10.78 5.30 -13.07
CA GLU A 325 10.14 6.46 -12.46
C GLU A 325 8.86 6.04 -11.72
N LYS A 326 8.09 5.12 -12.30
CA LYS A 326 6.85 4.60 -11.70
C LYS A 326 7.07 3.45 -10.72
N CYS A 327 8.15 2.69 -10.87
CA CYS A 327 8.44 1.58 -9.96
C CYS A 327 8.71 2.12 -8.55
N VAL A 328 8.09 1.52 -7.53
CA VAL A 328 8.30 1.90 -6.11
C VAL A 328 9.09 0.85 -5.32
N GLY A 329 9.55 -0.22 -5.97
CA GLY A 329 10.25 -1.31 -5.31
C GLY A 329 9.36 -2.16 -4.39
N CYS A 330 8.08 -2.39 -4.74
CA CYS A 330 7.20 -3.27 -3.95
C CYS A 330 7.44 -4.78 -4.17
N LEU A 331 8.18 -5.11 -5.24
CA LEU A 331 8.61 -6.46 -5.63
C LEU A 331 7.51 -7.49 -5.85
N ASP A 332 6.24 -7.08 -5.97
CA ASP A 332 5.14 -8.00 -6.32
C ASP A 332 5.40 -8.71 -7.67
N CYS A 333 6.05 -8.01 -8.60
CA CYS A 333 6.48 -8.57 -9.88
C CYS A 333 7.61 -9.60 -9.77
N VAL A 334 8.44 -9.54 -8.72
CA VAL A 334 9.49 -10.54 -8.44
C VAL A 334 8.81 -11.86 -8.13
N THR A 335 7.88 -11.86 -7.16
CA THR A 335 7.11 -13.06 -6.78
C THR A 335 6.24 -13.59 -7.92
N ALA A 336 5.69 -12.71 -8.77
CA ALA A 336 4.83 -13.13 -9.87
C ALA A 336 5.58 -13.71 -11.08
N CYS A 337 6.91 -13.60 -11.15
CA CYS A 337 7.68 -14.10 -12.28
C CYS A 337 8.00 -15.60 -12.10
N PRO A 338 7.42 -16.52 -12.89
CA PRO A 338 7.67 -17.95 -12.73
C PRO A 338 9.08 -18.41 -13.13
N ASN A 339 9.90 -17.49 -13.67
CA ASN A 339 11.28 -17.74 -14.10
C ASN A 339 12.30 -16.97 -13.25
N ASP A 340 11.87 -16.28 -12.19
CA ASP A 340 12.74 -15.51 -11.28
C ASP A 340 13.64 -14.49 -12.00
N LEU A 341 13.15 -13.92 -13.12
CA LEU A 341 13.92 -12.99 -13.94
C LEU A 341 13.89 -11.56 -13.43
N ILE A 342 12.87 -11.21 -12.67
CA ILE A 342 12.72 -9.87 -12.12
C ILE A 342 13.37 -9.88 -10.75
N VAL A 343 14.33 -9.00 -10.52
CA VAL A 343 15.11 -8.93 -9.29
C VAL A 343 15.08 -7.52 -8.72
N GLU A 344 15.29 -7.39 -7.42
CA GLU A 344 15.53 -6.11 -6.78
C GLU A 344 16.95 -5.61 -7.06
N VAL A 345 17.09 -4.34 -7.41
CA VAL A 345 18.40 -3.68 -7.59
C VAL A 345 18.39 -2.28 -6.95
N PRO A 346 19.55 -1.79 -6.47
CA PRO A 346 19.67 -0.42 -6.00
C PRO A 346 19.33 0.61 -7.08
N TYR A 347 18.60 1.66 -6.71
CA TYR A 347 18.26 2.77 -7.60
C TYR A 347 19.39 3.82 -7.64
N ALA A 348 20.60 3.34 -7.98
CA ALA A 348 21.85 4.10 -7.89
C ALA A 348 22.44 4.54 -9.24
N GLY A 349 21.76 4.25 -10.34
CA GLY A 349 22.27 4.52 -11.69
C GLY A 349 23.37 3.54 -12.11
N GLY A 350 23.76 3.59 -13.38
CA GLY A 350 24.84 2.75 -13.92
C GLY A 350 24.36 1.69 -14.91
N LYS A 351 25.18 0.66 -15.10
CA LYS A 351 24.90 -0.42 -16.06
C LYS A 351 24.55 -1.71 -15.35
N LEU A 352 23.54 -2.40 -15.86
CA LEU A 352 23.07 -3.70 -15.39
C LEU A 352 23.12 -4.71 -16.53
N VAL A 353 23.33 -5.99 -16.19
CA VAL A 353 23.38 -7.08 -17.17
C VAL A 353 22.00 -7.75 -17.26
N ALA A 354 21.32 -7.52 -18.38
CA ALA A 354 20.00 -8.07 -18.67
C ALA A 354 20.09 -9.50 -19.23
N CYS A 355 20.74 -10.40 -18.50
CA CYS A 355 20.78 -11.82 -18.83
C CYS A 355 20.94 -12.67 -17.57
N ALA A 356 20.08 -13.67 -17.42
CA ALA A 356 20.13 -14.66 -16.34
C ALA A 356 20.49 -16.08 -16.82
N SER A 357 20.59 -16.30 -18.14
CA SER A 357 20.79 -17.64 -18.70
C SER A 357 22.23 -18.12 -18.50
N THR A 358 22.43 -19.17 -17.70
CA THR A 358 23.75 -19.78 -17.43
C THR A 358 24.34 -20.60 -18.57
N TYR A 359 23.72 -20.60 -19.74
CA TYR A 359 24.18 -21.35 -20.90
C TYR A 359 25.55 -20.85 -21.40
N ASP A 360 26.30 -21.74 -22.02
CA ASP A 360 27.52 -21.39 -22.73
C ASP A 360 27.25 -20.56 -24.00
N CYS A 361 28.33 -20.13 -24.65
CA CYS A 361 28.26 -19.28 -25.83
C CYS A 361 27.49 -19.95 -26.97
N ASP A 362 27.78 -21.20 -27.28
CA ASP A 362 27.23 -21.90 -28.44
C ASP A 362 25.72 -22.11 -28.28
N GLU A 363 25.31 -22.57 -27.10
CA GLU A 363 23.91 -22.75 -26.78
C GLU A 363 23.15 -21.41 -26.77
N LYS A 364 23.75 -20.34 -26.22
CA LYS A 364 23.16 -19.00 -26.28
C LYS A 364 22.99 -18.51 -27.71
N LEU A 365 23.98 -18.71 -28.58
CA LEU A 365 23.90 -18.29 -29.98
C LEU A 365 22.79 -19.04 -30.73
N ARG A 366 22.53 -20.30 -30.38
CA ARG A 366 21.42 -21.08 -30.92
C ARG A 366 20.06 -20.50 -30.50
N VAL A 367 19.84 -20.34 -29.19
CA VAL A 367 18.49 -20.06 -28.66
C VAL A 367 18.20 -18.57 -28.41
N CYS A 368 19.20 -17.70 -28.40
CA CYS A 368 19.09 -16.29 -28.01
C CYS A 368 19.86 -15.34 -28.93
N GLY A 369 19.29 -14.16 -29.22
CA GLY A 369 19.95 -13.10 -29.99
C GLY A 369 20.61 -12.00 -29.14
N GLU A 370 20.24 -11.91 -27.86
CA GLU A 370 20.53 -10.72 -27.02
C GLU A 370 21.30 -11.06 -25.73
N GLY A 371 21.43 -12.34 -25.41
CA GLY A 371 22.04 -12.77 -24.15
C GLY A 371 23.54 -12.47 -24.10
N CYS A 372 24.05 -12.22 -22.89
CA CYS A 372 25.49 -12.11 -22.63
C CYS A 372 26.17 -13.45 -22.92
N ILE A 373 27.13 -13.47 -23.84
CA ILE A 373 27.87 -14.69 -24.23
C ILE A 373 29.20 -14.86 -23.49
N GLY A 374 29.49 -13.98 -22.52
CA GLY A 374 30.71 -14.07 -21.71
C GLY A 374 32.03 -13.78 -22.46
N CYS A 375 32.00 -13.04 -23.58
CA CYS A 375 33.19 -12.78 -24.40
C CYS A 375 34.31 -11.97 -23.71
N GLY A 376 33.99 -11.21 -22.67
CA GLY A 376 34.97 -10.41 -21.94
C GLY A 376 35.21 -8.99 -22.46
N ASP A 377 34.74 -8.63 -23.65
CA ASP A 377 35.04 -7.31 -24.27
C ASP A 377 34.68 -6.13 -23.37
N CYS A 378 33.52 -6.18 -22.72
CA CYS A 378 33.09 -5.15 -21.79
C CYS A 378 33.98 -5.04 -20.54
N ALA A 379 34.55 -6.14 -20.05
CA ALA A 379 35.46 -6.16 -18.91
C ALA A 379 36.81 -5.57 -19.31
N SER A 380 37.37 -6.03 -20.43
CA SER A 380 38.67 -5.57 -20.95
C SER A 380 38.70 -4.08 -21.28
N ASN A 381 37.56 -3.49 -21.64
CA ASN A 381 37.45 -2.08 -22.03
C ASN A 381 36.80 -1.21 -20.95
N CYS A 382 36.55 -1.72 -19.75
CA CYS A 382 36.00 -0.91 -18.67
C CYS A 382 37.11 0.01 -18.10
N PRO A 383 37.02 1.35 -18.27
CA PRO A 383 38.09 2.26 -17.83
C PRO A 383 38.31 2.22 -16.32
N ASN A 384 37.24 1.91 -15.56
CA ASN A 384 37.26 1.93 -14.10
C ASN A 384 37.34 0.52 -13.49
N GLY A 385 37.52 -0.53 -14.31
CA GLY A 385 37.57 -1.92 -13.83
C GLY A 385 36.29 -2.40 -13.16
N ALA A 386 35.15 -1.75 -13.41
CA ALA A 386 33.87 -2.06 -12.78
C ALA A 386 33.23 -3.38 -13.25
N ILE A 387 33.75 -4.01 -14.31
CA ILE A 387 33.13 -5.19 -14.93
C ILE A 387 34.08 -6.38 -14.84
N THR A 388 33.54 -7.51 -14.37
CA THR A 388 34.24 -8.81 -14.34
C THR A 388 33.43 -9.87 -15.07
N ILE A 389 34.07 -10.95 -15.50
CA ILE A 389 33.38 -12.13 -16.05
C ILE A 389 33.32 -13.21 -14.96
N LYS A 390 32.11 -13.64 -14.61
CA LYS A 390 31.84 -14.74 -13.66
C LYS A 390 30.74 -15.62 -14.23
N ASP A 391 30.90 -16.94 -14.10
CA ASP A 391 29.90 -17.93 -14.54
C ASP A 391 29.36 -17.66 -15.94
N LEU A 392 30.26 -17.38 -16.88
CA LEU A 392 29.96 -17.08 -18.29
C LEU A 392 29.13 -15.78 -18.51
N HIS A 393 29.15 -14.85 -17.55
CA HIS A 393 28.45 -13.57 -17.59
C HIS A 393 29.32 -12.39 -17.19
N ALA A 394 29.04 -11.23 -17.79
CA ALA A 394 29.44 -9.96 -17.21
C ALA A 394 28.73 -9.74 -15.87
N VAL A 395 29.49 -9.24 -14.89
CA VAL A 395 29.01 -8.75 -13.59
C VAL A 395 29.53 -7.35 -13.42
N VAL A 396 28.63 -6.39 -13.21
CA VAL A 396 28.96 -4.97 -13.01
C VAL A 396 28.94 -4.66 -11.53
N ASN A 397 30.03 -4.09 -11.03
CA ASN A 397 30.07 -3.45 -9.72
C ASN A 397 29.50 -2.01 -9.86
N GLY A 398 28.33 -1.78 -9.25
CA GLY A 398 27.67 -0.48 -9.29
C GLY A 398 28.45 0.66 -8.62
N GLU A 399 29.27 0.37 -7.61
CA GLU A 399 30.05 1.37 -6.88
C GLU A 399 31.21 1.94 -7.73
N LEU A 400 31.75 1.13 -8.64
CA LEU A 400 32.83 1.54 -9.55
C LEU A 400 32.29 2.05 -10.90
N CYS A 401 31.02 1.81 -11.19
CA CYS A 401 30.43 2.13 -12.49
C CYS A 401 30.06 3.62 -12.56
N GLU A 402 30.78 4.38 -13.39
CA GLU A 402 30.48 5.79 -13.66
C GLU A 402 29.46 6.00 -14.80
N ASN A 403 28.77 4.93 -15.23
CA ASN A 403 27.79 4.98 -16.32
C ASN A 403 28.31 5.55 -17.66
N CYS A 404 29.61 5.43 -17.96
CA CYS A 404 30.28 6.05 -19.13
C CYS A 404 29.92 5.46 -20.51
N SER A 405 29.04 4.45 -20.57
CA SER A 405 28.53 3.79 -21.79
C SER A 405 29.54 3.05 -22.69
N VAL A 406 30.85 3.08 -22.41
CA VAL A 406 31.89 2.34 -23.16
C VAL A 406 31.52 0.87 -23.33
N CYS A 407 31.13 0.20 -22.24
CA CYS A 407 30.77 -1.21 -22.25
C CYS A 407 29.51 -1.52 -23.08
N SER A 408 28.57 -0.57 -23.20
CA SER A 408 27.38 -0.72 -24.04
C SER A 408 27.74 -0.68 -25.53
N TYR A 409 28.70 0.15 -25.94
CA TYR A 409 29.19 0.18 -27.32
C TYR A 409 30.01 -1.05 -27.70
N MET A 410 30.74 -1.65 -26.76
CA MET A 410 31.51 -2.88 -27.00
C MET A 410 30.64 -4.13 -27.02
N CYS A 411 29.44 -4.09 -26.44
CA CYS A 411 28.59 -5.26 -26.33
C CYS A 411 27.89 -5.58 -27.65
N SER A 412 28.40 -6.59 -28.37
CA SER A 412 27.78 -7.13 -29.59
C SER A 412 26.37 -7.73 -29.41
N ARG A 413 25.89 -7.82 -28.16
CA ARG A 413 24.63 -8.48 -27.77
C ARG A 413 23.63 -7.54 -27.09
N THR A 414 23.97 -6.27 -26.87
CA THR A 414 23.13 -5.29 -26.14
C THR A 414 22.70 -5.70 -24.72
N ALA A 415 23.41 -6.67 -24.11
CA ALA A 415 23.07 -7.22 -22.80
C ALA A 415 23.30 -6.25 -21.63
N LEU A 416 24.14 -5.22 -21.83
CA LEU A 416 24.40 -4.16 -20.84
C LEU A 416 23.41 -3.02 -21.02
N VAL A 417 22.45 -2.95 -20.10
CA VAL A 417 21.36 -1.99 -20.11
C VAL A 417 21.64 -0.89 -19.09
N GLU A 418 21.34 0.33 -19.47
CA GLU A 418 21.44 1.47 -18.56
C GLU A 418 20.26 1.52 -17.60
N LEU A 419 20.58 1.70 -16.32
CA LEU A 419 19.64 2.15 -15.32
C LEU A 419 19.78 3.67 -15.20
N VAL A 420 18.82 4.38 -15.79
CA VAL A 420 18.74 5.83 -15.66
C VAL A 420 18.13 6.18 -14.31
N VAL A 421 18.74 7.13 -13.60
CA VAL A 421 18.19 7.72 -12.38
C VAL A 421 18.20 9.25 -12.50
N PRO A 422 17.27 9.96 -11.84
CA PRO A 422 17.24 11.41 -11.83
C PRO A 422 18.54 12.02 -11.31
N GLU A 423 18.92 13.19 -11.81
CA GLU A 423 20.10 13.93 -11.35
C GLU A 423 20.09 14.15 -9.83
N ALA A 424 18.91 14.41 -9.25
CA ALA A 424 18.73 14.55 -7.82
C ALA A 424 19.22 13.34 -7.02
N ASN A 425 19.07 12.11 -7.53
CA ASN A 425 19.56 10.91 -6.85
C ASN A 425 21.10 10.90 -6.81
N TYR A 426 21.76 11.26 -7.92
CA TYR A 426 23.23 11.37 -7.94
C TYR A 426 23.72 12.43 -6.95
N LEU A 427 23.07 13.60 -6.92
CA LEU A 427 23.41 14.69 -6.00
C LEU A 427 23.19 14.28 -4.53
N GLN A 428 22.07 13.63 -4.23
CA GLN A 428 21.75 13.16 -2.88
C GLN A 428 22.78 12.13 -2.39
N ARG A 429 23.10 11.12 -3.21
CA ARG A 429 24.09 10.10 -2.88
C ARG A 429 25.47 10.71 -2.63
N LYS A 430 25.90 11.60 -3.54
CA LYS A 430 27.15 12.35 -3.39
C LYS A 430 27.18 13.18 -2.10
N ALA A 431 26.07 13.83 -1.74
CA ALA A 431 25.95 14.58 -0.49
C ALA A 431 25.98 13.68 0.76
N MET A 432 25.45 12.47 0.65
CA MET A 432 25.49 11.43 1.69
C MET A 432 26.84 10.68 1.76
N GLY A 433 27.77 10.95 0.84
CA GLY A 433 29.08 10.27 0.78
C GLY A 433 29.00 8.81 0.35
N ILE A 434 27.97 8.43 -0.40
CA ILE A 434 27.70 7.07 -0.92
C ILE A 434 27.54 7.03 -2.44
#